data_AF-A0A9X3IZ31-F1
#
_entry.id   AF-A0A9X3IZ31-F1
#
_cell.length_a   1.000
_cell.length_b   1.000
_cell.length_c   1.000
_cell.angle_alpha   90.00
_cell.angle_beta   90.00
_cell.angle_gamma   90.00
#
_symmetry.space_group_name_H-M   'P 1'
#
loop_
_entity.id
_entity.type
_entity.pdbx_description
1 polymer ?
#
loop_
_entity_poly.entity_id
_entity_poly.type
_entity_poly.pdbx_seq_one_letter_code
_entity_poly.pdbx_strand_id
1 'polypeptide(L)'
;MLAATERRFDLIAVDVPSPLTLGEAYLHTREFYALCRARLNPGGVLAIQLSGPLGAPTRTPARLVASLRAEFSEVMVADSETAERAFAYAADALPFTAEALRATAVAGERRLLVLAGPELDARIAGAIPLTLDDLDLVLRRGAERLHERYL
;
A
#
# COMPACT_ATOMS: atom_id res chain seq x y z
N MET A 1 8.51 -18.76 3.78
CA MET A 1 8.78 -17.34 4.07
C MET A 1 9.38 -16.70 2.81
N LEU A 2 8.94 -15.49 2.43
CA LEU A 2 9.36 -14.86 1.16
C LEU A 2 10.88 -14.68 1.06
N ALA A 3 11.54 -14.30 2.17
CA ALA A 3 13.00 -14.14 2.22
C ALA A 3 13.77 -15.47 2.10
N ALA A 4 13.15 -16.62 2.40
CA ALA A 4 13.83 -17.92 2.48
C ALA A 4 13.63 -18.82 1.26
N THR A 5 12.79 -18.42 0.30
CA THR A 5 12.64 -19.14 -0.97
C THR A 5 13.52 -18.51 -2.05
N GLU A 6 13.62 -19.07 -3.24
CA GLU A 6 14.11 -18.37 -4.46
C GLU A 6 13.00 -18.26 -5.52
N ARG A 7 11.83 -18.82 -5.22
CA ARG A 7 10.68 -18.78 -6.12
C ARG A 7 10.28 -17.34 -6.40
N ARG A 8 9.92 -17.10 -7.67
CA ARG A 8 9.33 -15.86 -8.16
C ARG A 8 7.85 -16.06 -8.43
N PHE A 9 7.10 -14.97 -8.40
CA PHE A 9 5.63 -14.98 -8.49
C PHE A 9 5.14 -13.94 -9.50
N ASP A 10 4.04 -14.24 -10.17
CA ASP A 10 3.34 -13.28 -11.02
C ASP A 10 2.41 -12.36 -10.21
N LEU A 11 2.01 -12.81 -9.02
CA LEU A 11 1.23 -12.02 -8.07
C LEU A 11 1.71 -12.30 -6.64
N ILE A 12 1.99 -11.23 -5.92
CA ILE A 12 2.12 -11.26 -4.46
C ILE A 12 0.97 -10.43 -3.89
N ALA A 13 0.12 -11.05 -3.07
CA ALA A 13 -0.97 -10.35 -2.38
C ALA A 13 -0.65 -10.26 -0.88
N VAL A 14 -0.67 -9.05 -0.34
CA VAL A 14 -0.40 -8.78 1.09
C VAL A 14 -1.67 -8.22 1.73
N ASP A 15 -2.39 -9.10 2.42
CA ASP A 15 -3.59 -8.77 3.19
C ASP A 15 -3.31 -8.93 4.67
N VAL A 16 -2.69 -7.90 5.25
CA VAL A 16 -2.29 -7.88 6.66
C VAL A 16 -2.91 -6.67 7.37
N PRO A 17 -3.12 -6.73 8.69
CA PRO A 17 -3.63 -5.60 9.45
C PRO A 17 -2.77 -4.34 9.33
N SER A 18 -3.33 -3.23 9.82
CA SER A 18 -2.61 -1.97 9.94
C SER A 18 -1.32 -2.13 10.76
N PRO A 19 -0.27 -1.36 10.46
CA PRO A 19 1.00 -1.38 11.20
C PRO A 19 0.80 -0.82 12.62
N LEU A 20 0.30 -1.63 13.55
CA LEU A 20 0.06 -1.25 14.95
C LEU A 20 1.09 -1.88 15.90
N THR A 21 1.75 -2.93 15.44
CA THR A 21 2.89 -3.57 16.08
C THR A 21 4.11 -3.53 15.16
N LEU A 22 5.32 -3.69 15.72
CA LEU A 22 6.56 -3.72 14.93
C LEU A 22 6.53 -4.83 13.87
N GLY A 23 5.96 -6.00 14.21
CA GLY A 23 5.86 -7.13 13.29
C GLY A 23 4.94 -6.84 12.10
N GLU A 24 3.80 -6.19 12.34
CA GLU A 24 2.92 -5.74 11.25
C GLU A 24 3.58 -4.64 10.43
N ALA A 25 4.23 -3.68 11.09
CA ALA A 25 4.85 -2.54 10.43
C ALA A 25 6.00 -2.90 9.52
N TYR A 26 6.77 -3.95 9.86
CA TYR A 26 7.77 -4.52 8.97
C TYR A 26 7.21 -4.82 7.57
N LEU A 27 6.00 -5.41 7.49
CA LEU A 27 5.34 -5.81 6.24
C LEU A 27 4.78 -4.63 5.42
N HIS A 28 4.99 -3.41 5.91
CA HIS A 28 4.56 -2.15 5.30
C HIS A 28 5.74 -1.23 4.96
N THR A 29 6.97 -1.71 5.19
CA THR A 29 8.19 -0.95 4.92
C THR A 29 8.60 -1.01 3.46
N ARG A 30 9.32 0.03 3.05
CA ARG A 30 10.08 0.07 1.80
C ARG A 30 10.94 -1.18 1.62
N GLU A 31 11.66 -1.61 2.66
CA GLU A 31 12.55 -2.77 2.60
C GLU A 31 11.79 -4.09 2.34
N PHE A 32 10.61 -4.24 2.93
CA PHE A 32 9.74 -5.37 2.62
C PHE A 32 9.21 -5.31 1.18
N TYR A 33 8.85 -4.12 0.69
CA TYR A 33 8.42 -3.95 -0.70
C TYR A 33 9.55 -4.19 -1.70
N ALA A 34 10.79 -3.82 -1.37
CA ALA A 34 11.98 -4.17 -2.15
C ALA A 34 12.16 -5.69 -2.22
N LEU A 35 11.96 -6.40 -1.10
CA LEU A 35 11.96 -7.87 -1.08
C LEU A 35 10.84 -8.44 -1.97
N CYS A 36 9.63 -7.89 -1.91
CA CYS A 36 8.53 -8.30 -2.79
C CYS A 36 8.90 -8.11 -4.26
N ARG A 37 9.40 -6.93 -4.63
CA ARG A 37 9.86 -6.63 -6.00
C ARG A 37 10.90 -7.62 -6.49
N ALA A 38 11.90 -7.93 -5.65
CA ALA A 38 12.93 -8.90 -5.98
C ALA A 38 12.38 -10.31 -6.23
N ARG A 39 11.17 -10.64 -5.73
CA ARG A 39 10.50 -11.94 -5.91
C ARG A 39 9.37 -11.93 -6.92
N LEU A 40 9.15 -10.83 -7.63
CA LEU A 40 8.24 -10.83 -8.77
C LEU A 40 8.95 -11.34 -10.02
N ASN A 41 8.18 -11.97 -10.90
CA ASN A 41 8.57 -12.16 -12.30
C ASN A 41 8.48 -10.81 -13.04
N PRO A 42 9.13 -10.66 -14.19
CA PRO A 42 8.85 -9.54 -15.09
C PRO A 42 7.34 -9.45 -15.39
N GLY A 43 6.74 -8.28 -15.20
CA GLY A 43 5.29 -8.08 -15.32
C GLY A 43 4.46 -8.57 -14.13
N GLY A 44 5.10 -9.12 -13.10
CA GLY A 44 4.43 -9.50 -11.85
C GLY A 44 3.97 -8.28 -11.06
N VAL A 45 2.91 -8.47 -10.27
CA VAL A 45 2.24 -7.39 -9.52
C VAL A 45 2.28 -7.68 -8.02
N LEU A 46 2.60 -6.65 -7.23
CA LEU A 46 2.33 -6.61 -5.80
C LEU A 46 0.98 -5.93 -5.56
N ALA A 47 0.05 -6.62 -4.90
CA ALA A 47 -1.23 -6.07 -4.47
C ALA A 47 -1.30 -6.01 -2.94
N ILE A 48 -1.64 -4.84 -2.40
CA ILE A 48 -1.77 -4.64 -0.94
C ILE A 48 -3.06 -3.92 -0.59
N GLN A 49 -3.61 -4.20 0.60
CA GLN A 49 -4.60 -3.33 1.23
C GLN A 49 -3.91 -2.17 1.96
N LEU A 50 -4.51 -0.98 1.95
CA LEU A 50 -3.88 0.24 2.49
C LEU A 50 -4.34 0.61 3.91
N SER A 51 -5.05 -0.29 4.61
CA SER A 51 -5.50 -0.05 5.99
C SER A 51 -6.45 1.16 6.16
N GLY A 52 -7.22 1.46 5.11
CA GLY A 52 -8.25 2.50 5.09
C GLY A 52 -8.29 3.25 3.75
N PRO A 53 -9.19 4.23 3.62
CA PRO A 53 -9.29 5.09 2.42
C PRO A 53 -8.04 5.96 2.24
N LEU A 54 -7.71 6.33 1.01
CA LEU A 54 -6.55 7.19 0.75
C LEU A 54 -6.82 8.61 1.25
N GLY A 55 -6.28 8.93 2.43
CA GLY A 55 -6.46 10.21 3.10
C GLY A 55 -5.26 11.14 2.99
N ALA A 56 -5.13 12.03 3.99
CA ALA A 56 -4.04 12.99 4.08
C ALA A 56 -2.64 12.34 4.07
N PRO A 57 -1.59 13.05 3.61
CA PRO A 57 -0.23 12.52 3.48
C PRO A 57 0.38 11.94 4.77
N THR A 58 -0.05 12.43 5.94
CA THR A 58 0.41 11.95 7.25
C THR A 58 -0.27 10.64 7.71
N ARG A 59 -1.31 10.20 6.99
CA ARG A 59 -2.08 8.99 7.31
C ARG A 59 -1.38 7.75 6.75
N THR A 60 -1.63 6.59 7.38
CA THR A 60 -1.01 5.31 6.99
C THR A 60 -1.16 5.01 5.50
N PRO A 61 -2.36 5.08 4.88
CA PRO A 61 -2.53 4.77 3.46
C PRO A 61 -1.57 5.53 2.55
N ALA A 62 -1.44 6.85 2.72
CA ALA A 62 -0.55 7.68 1.90
C ALA A 62 0.93 7.34 2.11
N ARG A 63 1.34 7.02 3.34
CA ARG A 63 2.71 6.56 3.63
C ARG A 63 3.02 5.19 3.01
N LEU A 64 2.07 4.26 3.01
CA LEU A 64 2.22 2.96 2.35
C LEU A 64 2.41 3.13 0.84
N VAL A 65 1.61 4.00 0.21
CA VAL A 65 1.75 4.34 -1.20
C VAL A 65 3.11 5.00 -1.46
N ALA A 66 3.58 5.90 -0.59
CA ALA A 66 4.90 6.51 -0.71
C ALA A 66 6.03 5.46 -0.64
N SER A 67 5.92 4.47 0.27
CA SER A 67 6.85 3.33 0.31
C SER A 67 6.81 2.50 -0.97
N LEU A 68 5.63 2.24 -1.54
CA LEU A 68 5.52 1.53 -2.82
C LEU A 68 6.14 2.35 -3.96
N ARG A 69 5.88 3.66 -4.04
CA ARG A 69 6.44 4.56 -5.07
C ARG A 69 7.96 4.68 -5.00
N ALA A 70 8.55 4.49 -3.81
CA ALA A 70 10.00 4.45 -3.65
C ALA A 70 10.62 3.19 -4.28
N GLU A 71 9.88 2.08 -4.32
CA GLU A 71 10.38 0.79 -4.80
C GLU A 71 9.92 0.40 -6.19
N PHE A 72 8.75 0.86 -6.65
CA PHE A 72 8.13 0.46 -7.90
C PHE A 72 7.93 1.65 -8.84
N SER A 73 8.25 1.44 -10.13
CA SER A 73 8.09 2.45 -11.17
C SER A 73 6.63 2.86 -11.38
N GLU A 74 5.71 1.89 -11.27
CA GLU A 74 4.27 2.11 -11.41
C GLU A 74 3.53 1.67 -10.16
N VAL A 75 2.69 2.57 -9.65
CA VAL A 75 1.75 2.29 -8.56
C VAL A 75 0.39 2.86 -8.95
N MET A 76 -0.63 2.04 -8.76
CA MET A 76 -2.04 2.39 -8.97
C MET A 76 -2.81 2.12 -7.69
N VAL A 77 -3.63 3.08 -7.26
CA VAL A 77 -4.48 2.96 -6.08
C VAL A 77 -5.94 2.92 -6.50
N ALA A 78 -6.67 1.92 -6.02
CA ALA A 78 -8.12 1.83 -6.09
C ALA A 78 -8.71 2.11 -4.71
N ASP A 79 -9.35 3.27 -4.54
CA ASP A 79 -10.05 3.68 -3.34
C ASP A 79 -11.55 3.42 -3.51
N SER A 80 -12.06 2.43 -2.79
CA SER A 80 -13.45 1.96 -2.88
C SER A 80 -14.25 2.49 -1.70
N GLU A 81 -15.33 3.20 -2.02
CA GLU A 81 -16.27 3.66 -1.00
C GLU A 81 -17.10 2.51 -0.42
N THR A 82 -17.42 1.49 -1.22
CA THR A 82 -18.15 0.32 -0.73
C THR A 82 -17.30 -0.57 0.18
N ALA A 83 -16.00 -0.71 -0.07
CA ALA A 83 -15.09 -1.49 0.77
C ALA A 83 -14.57 -0.71 2.00
N GLU A 84 -14.84 0.60 2.05
CA GLU A 84 -14.33 1.55 3.06
C GLU A 84 -12.80 1.50 3.20
N ARG A 85 -12.10 1.20 2.10
CA ARG A 85 -10.64 1.09 2.06
C ARG A 85 -10.10 1.21 0.65
N ALA A 86 -8.82 1.54 0.59
CA ALA A 86 -8.06 1.54 -0.64
C ALA A 86 -7.14 0.31 -0.76
N PHE A 87 -6.85 -0.07 -2.00
CA PHE A 87 -5.90 -1.09 -2.39
C PHE A 87 -4.87 -0.48 -3.35
N ALA A 88 -3.62 -0.92 -3.26
CA ALA A 88 -2.59 -0.51 -4.20
C ALA A 88 -2.06 -1.72 -4.99
N TYR A 89 -1.80 -1.47 -6.27
CA TYR A 89 -1.14 -2.38 -7.19
C TYR A 89 0.18 -1.74 -7.61
N ALA A 90 1.28 -2.46 -7.47
CA ALA A 90 2.62 -1.96 -7.77
C ALA A 90 3.40 -2.94 -8.63
N ALA A 91 4.06 -2.42 -9.65
CA ALA A 91 4.92 -3.19 -10.56
C ALA A 91 5.95 -2.26 -11.21
N ASP A 92 6.93 -2.85 -11.90
CA ASP A 92 7.83 -2.06 -12.76
C ASP A 92 7.14 -1.62 -14.05
N ALA A 93 6.13 -2.38 -14.49
CA ALA A 93 5.18 -2.04 -15.54
C ALA A 93 3.87 -2.78 -15.24
N LEU A 94 2.79 -2.06 -14.93
CA LEU A 94 1.50 -2.68 -14.62
C LEU A 94 0.89 -3.28 -15.90
N PRO A 95 0.38 -4.52 -15.85
CA PRO A 95 -0.20 -5.18 -17.02
C PRO A 95 -1.63 -4.72 -17.34
N PHE A 96 -2.12 -3.67 -16.70
CA PHE A 96 -3.46 -3.11 -16.88
C PHE A 96 -3.48 -1.60 -16.63
N THR A 97 -4.49 -0.94 -17.18
CA THR A 97 -4.66 0.51 -17.07
C THR A 97 -5.68 0.89 -15.98
N ALA A 98 -5.66 2.15 -15.56
CA ALA A 98 -6.65 2.68 -14.62
C ALA A 98 -8.09 2.59 -15.19
N GLU A 99 -8.24 2.75 -16.51
CA GLU A 99 -9.52 2.57 -17.21
C GLU A 99 -10.00 1.13 -17.14
N ALA A 100 -9.13 0.16 -17.44
CA ALA A 100 -9.46 -1.26 -17.34
C ALA A 100 -9.89 -1.62 -15.92
N LEU A 101 -9.18 -1.12 -14.89
CA LEU A 101 -9.55 -1.36 -13.50
C LEU A 101 -10.92 -0.77 -13.15
N ARG A 102 -11.20 0.48 -13.56
CA ARG A 102 -12.54 1.10 -13.37
C ARG A 102 -13.65 0.29 -14.06
N ALA A 103 -13.38 -0.26 -15.24
CA ALA A 103 -14.34 -1.09 -15.96
C ALA A 103 -14.68 -2.43 -15.26
N THR A 104 -13.86 -2.87 -14.30
CA THR A 104 -14.13 -4.06 -13.48
C THR A 104 -14.97 -3.80 -12.24
N ALA A 105 -15.36 -2.54 -11.97
CA ALA A 105 -16.17 -2.20 -10.81
C ALA A 105 -17.47 -3.03 -10.78
N VAL A 106 -17.71 -3.71 -9.67
CA VAL A 106 -18.87 -4.60 -9.51
C VAL A 106 -20.17 -3.80 -9.41
N ALA A 107 -21.29 -4.42 -9.81
CA ALA A 107 -22.62 -3.88 -9.55
C ALA A 107 -22.83 -3.70 -8.04
N GLY A 108 -22.92 -2.46 -7.58
CA GLY A 108 -23.01 -2.10 -6.15
C GLY A 108 -21.81 -1.30 -5.60
N GLU A 109 -20.75 -1.13 -6.39
CA GLU A 109 -19.73 -0.13 -6.07
C GLU A 109 -20.32 1.28 -6.19
N ARG A 110 -20.34 2.02 -5.08
CA ARG A 110 -20.92 3.37 -5.05
C ARG A 110 -19.98 4.39 -5.69
N ARG A 111 -18.67 4.25 -5.45
CA ARG A 111 -17.64 5.11 -6.00
C ARG A 111 -16.27 4.44 -5.90
N LEU A 112 -15.69 4.18 -7.06
CA LEU A 112 -14.32 3.71 -7.20
C LEU A 112 -13.43 4.81 -7.76
N LEU A 113 -12.58 5.39 -6.92
CA LEU A 113 -11.55 6.32 -7.37
C LEU A 113 -10.28 5.51 -7.70
N VAL A 114 -9.85 5.56 -8.95
CA VAL A 114 -8.57 4.94 -9.37
C VAL A 114 -7.56 6.05 -9.66
N LEU A 115 -6.44 6.05 -8.93
CA LEU A 115 -5.36 7.04 -9.00
C LEU A 115 -4.07 6.38 -9.47
N ALA A 116 -3.37 7.02 -10.41
CA ALA A 116 -2.05 6.58 -10.88
C ALA A 116 -1.25 7.79 -11.37
N GLY A 117 0.07 7.60 -11.55
CA GLY A 117 0.96 8.61 -12.13
C GLY A 117 0.92 9.96 -11.40
N PRO A 118 0.92 11.10 -12.12
CA PRO A 118 0.98 12.42 -11.51
C PRO A 118 -0.17 12.74 -10.55
N GLU A 119 -1.37 12.20 -10.78
CA GLU A 119 -2.52 12.41 -9.89
C GLU A 119 -2.30 11.73 -8.53
N LEU A 120 -1.75 10.51 -8.56
CA LEU A 120 -1.38 9.81 -7.34
C LEU A 120 -0.25 10.54 -6.61
N ASP A 121 0.79 10.96 -7.34
CA ASP A 121 1.94 11.66 -6.77
C ASP A 121 1.50 12.98 -6.10
N ALA A 122 0.58 13.73 -6.71
CA ALA A 122 -0.01 14.92 -6.11
C ALA A 122 -0.83 14.60 -4.85
N ARG A 123 -1.59 13.49 -4.86
CA ARG A 123 -2.42 13.08 -3.71
C ARG A 123 -1.58 12.72 -2.49
N ILE A 124 -0.41 12.11 -2.70
CA ILE A 124 0.48 11.70 -1.61
C ILE A 124 1.62 12.70 -1.35
N ALA A 125 1.60 13.88 -1.98
CA ALA A 125 2.65 14.87 -1.82
C ALA A 125 2.89 15.19 -0.33
N GLY A 126 4.14 15.04 0.12
CA GLY A 126 4.53 15.21 1.53
C GLY A 126 4.37 13.96 2.41
N ALA A 127 3.90 12.83 1.87
CA ALA A 127 3.91 11.57 2.58
C ALA A 127 5.34 11.02 2.66
N ILE A 128 5.76 10.65 3.88
CA ILE A 128 7.07 10.07 4.12
C ILE A 128 6.94 8.54 4.03
N PRO A 129 7.76 7.83 3.24
CA PRO A 129 7.79 6.37 3.25
C PRO A 129 7.96 5.78 4.66
N LEU A 130 7.42 4.59 4.88
CA LEU A 130 7.78 3.77 6.04
C LEU A 130 9.06 3.00 5.71
N THR A 131 10.06 3.13 6.56
CA THR A 131 11.34 2.42 6.48
C THR A 131 11.55 1.66 7.79
N LEU A 132 12.49 0.71 7.80
CA LEU A 132 12.93 0.07 9.05
C LEU A 132 13.51 1.08 10.07
N ASP A 133 14.07 2.19 9.60
CA ASP A 133 14.66 3.23 10.45
C ASP A 133 13.59 4.12 11.12
N ASP A 134 12.36 4.15 10.58
CA ASP A 134 11.26 5.04 11.01
C ASP A 134 10.03 4.27 11.57
N LEU A 135 10.25 3.09 12.16
CA LEU A 135 9.20 2.27 12.77
C LEU A 135 8.71 2.80 14.13
N ASP A 136 9.37 3.79 14.71
CA ASP A 136 8.98 4.43 15.97
C ASP A 136 7.58 5.08 15.88
N LEU A 137 7.14 5.46 14.67
CA LEU A 137 5.76 5.92 14.43
C LEU A 137 4.70 4.91 14.90
N VAL A 138 4.98 3.61 14.79
CA VAL A 138 4.09 2.54 15.25
C VAL A 138 3.88 2.65 16.76
N LEU A 139 4.97 2.94 17.49
CA LEU A 139 4.93 3.17 18.93
C LEU A 139 4.14 4.44 19.26
N ARG A 140 4.35 5.54 18.50
CA ARG A 140 3.61 6.80 18.69
C ARG A 140 2.10 6.61 18.49
N ARG A 141 1.69 5.92 17.42
CA ARG A 141 0.27 5.62 17.16
C ARG A 141 -0.34 4.66 18.18
N GLY A 142 0.44 3.68 18.64
CA GLY A 142 0.04 2.82 19.75
C GLY A 142 -0.26 3.66 21.00
N ALA A 143 0.60 4.63 21.31
CA ALA A 143 0.41 5.55 22.42
C ALA A 143 -0.81 6.47 22.25
N GLU A 144 -1.02 7.06 21.06
CA GLU A 144 -2.20 7.89 20.75
C GLU A 144 -3.50 7.12 20.98
N ARG A 145 -3.59 5.88 20.47
CA ARG A 145 -4.78 5.03 20.67
C ARG A 145 -5.00 4.60 22.10
N LEU A 146 -3.93 4.36 22.86
CA LEU A 146 -4.03 4.05 24.29
C LEU A 146 -4.59 5.27 25.04
N HIS A 147 -4.11 6.47 24.70
CA HIS A 147 -4.60 7.72 25.27
C HIS A 147 -6.08 7.93 24.93
N GLU A 148 -6.47 7.93 23.65
CA GLU A 148 -7.87 8.12 23.21
C GLU A 148 -8.86 7.13 23.85
N ARG A 149 -8.39 5.93 24.22
CA ARG A 149 -9.26 4.86 24.73
C ARG A 149 -9.36 4.79 26.24
N TYR A 150 -8.38 5.31 26.98
CA TYR A 150 -8.27 5.07 28.43
C TYR A 150 -7.87 6.29 29.28
N LEU A 151 -7.52 7.42 28.67
CA LEU A 151 -7.15 8.66 29.36
C LEU A 151 -8.06 9.81 28.90
#